data_AF-A0A9X4NEC7-F1
#
_entry.id   AF-A0A9X4NEC7-F1
#
_cell.length_a   1.000
_cell.length_b   1.000
_cell.length_c   1.000
_cell.angle_alpha   90.00
_cell.angle_beta   90.00
_cell.angle_gamma   90.00
#
_symmetry.space_group_name_H-M   'P 1'
#
loop_
_entity.id
_entity.type
_entity.pdbx_description
1 polymer ?
#
loop_
_entity_poly.entity_id
_entity_poly.type
_entity_poly.pdbx_seq_one_letter_code
_entity_poly.pdbx_strand_id
1 'polypeptide(L)' 'DAHFETRAEATQEIFKYIETYYNTKRMHSGLDYKSPKDFEKYNS' A
#
# COMPACT_ATOMS: atom_id res chain seq x y z
N ASP A 1 -7.79 12.44 -13.25
CA ASP A 1 -8.63 11.31 -12.82
C ASP A 1 -8.04 10.03 -13.38
N ALA A 2 -8.15 8.91 -12.68
CA ALA A 2 -7.65 7.63 -13.19
C ALA A 2 -8.76 6.97 -14.03
N HIS A 3 -8.53 6.82 -15.33
CA HIS A 3 -9.46 6.16 -16.25
C HIS A 3 -9.01 4.71 -16.47
N PHE A 4 -9.91 3.76 -16.23
CA PHE A 4 -9.67 2.33 -16.44
C PHE A 4 -10.71 1.79 -17.42
N GLU A 5 -10.24 1.16 -18.49
CA GLU A 5 -11.12 0.58 -19.50
C GLU A 5 -11.67 -0.76 -19.03
N THR A 6 -10.95 -1.45 -18.15
CA THR A 6 -11.36 -2.74 -17.59
C THR A 6 -11.18 -2.83 -16.07
N ARG A 7 -11.96 -3.72 -15.46
CA ARG A 7 -11.80 -4.06 -14.03
C ARG A 7 -10.41 -4.62 -13.73
N ALA A 8 -9.79 -5.33 -14.68
CA ALA A 8 -8.46 -5.90 -14.51
C ALA A 8 -7.40 -4.80 -14.35
N GLU A 9 -7.46 -3.75 -15.17
CA GLU A 9 -6.55 -2.60 -15.08
C GLU A 9 -6.70 -1.88 -13.73
N ALA A 10 -7.93 -1.60 -13.31
CA ALA A 10 -8.20 -0.98 -12.00
C ALA A 10 -7.65 -1.84 -10.85
N THR A 11 -7.81 -3.16 -10.93
CA THR A 11 -7.29 -4.11 -9.93
C THR A 11 -5.77 -4.09 -9.87
N GLN A 12 -5.10 -4.03 -11.03
CA GLN A 12 -3.64 -3.98 -11.11
C GLN A 12 -3.09 -2.68 -10.52
N GLU A 13 -3.72 -1.53 -10.77
CA GLU A 13 -3.27 -0.27 -10.18
C GLU A 13 -3.54 -0.22 -8.67
N ILE A 14 -4.64 -0.80 -8.17
CA ILE A 14 -4.87 -0.98 -6.72
C ILE A 14 -3.77 -1.85 -6.11
N PHE A 15 -3.48 -3.00 -6.72
CA PHE A 15 -2.42 -3.91 -6.25
C PHE A 15 -1.07 -3.19 -6.19
N LYS A 16 -0.71 -2.47 -7.25
CA LYS A 16 0.53 -1.69 -7.32
C LYS A 16 0.58 -0.60 -6.26
N TYR A 17 -0.51 0.11 -6.01
CA TYR A 17 -0.59 1.10 -4.94
C TYR A 17 -0.35 0.45 -3.56
N ILE A 18 -1.00 -0.69 -3.31
CA ILE A 18 -0.86 -1.44 -2.05
C ILE A 18 0.59 -1.87 -1.83
N GLU A 19 1.21 -2.52 -2.82
CA GLU A 19 2.54 -3.10 -2.66
C GLU A 19 3.68 -2.06 -2.67
N THR A 20 3.58 -1.04 -3.51
CA THR A 20 4.70 -0.10 -3.75
C THR A 20 4.65 1.17 -2.92
N TYR A 21 3.49 1.48 -2.35
CA TYR A 21 3.31 2.67 -1.52
C TYR A 21 2.65 2.36 -0.18
N TYR A 22 1.47 1.74 -0.15
CA TYR A 22 0.75 1.54 1.12
C TYR A 22 1.56 0.69 2.10
N ASN A 23 1.94 -0.52 1.71
CA ASN A 23 2.64 -1.46 2.58
C ASN A 23 4.08 -1.00 2.89
N THR A 24 4.73 -0.28 1.98
CA THR A 24 6.17 0.01 2.06
C THR A 24 6.55 1.43 2.45
N LYS A 25 5.66 2.42 2.31
CA LYS A 25 5.99 3.84 2.48
C LYS A 25 4.96 4.62 3.29
N ARG A 26 3.68 4.25 3.24
CA ARG A 26 2.62 4.99 3.92
C ARG A 26 2.80 4.89 5.44
N MET A 27 2.99 6.02 6.09
CA MET A 27 3.14 6.08 7.54
C MET A 27 1.76 6.07 8.20
N HIS A 28 1.62 5.24 9.24
CA HIS A 28 0.39 5.17 10.04
C HIS A 28 0.67 5.65 11.47
N SER A 29 -0.10 6.64 11.93
CA SER A 29 0.01 7.16 13.30
C SER A 29 -0.25 6.09 14.36
N GLY A 30 -1.16 5.15 14.08
CA GLY A 30 -1.42 3.99 14.94
C GLY A 30 -0.34 2.90 14.92
N LEU A 31 0.66 3.01 14.05
CA LEU A 31 1.81 2.10 13.96
C LEU A 31 3.11 2.82 14.37
N ASP A 32 3.04 3.78 15.30
CA ASP A 32 4.18 4.61 15.71
C ASP A 32 4.88 5.30 14.54
N TYR A 33 4.09 5.77 13.58
CA TYR A 33 4.59 6.32 12.32
C TYR A 33 5.54 5.35 11.62
N LYS A 34 5.07 4.13 11.36
CA LYS A 34 5.76 3.14 10.53
C LYS A 34 4.87 2.74 9.36
N SER A 35 5.53 2.25 8.30
CA SER A 35 4.82 1.53 7.25
C SER A 35 4.34 0.17 7.77
N PRO A 36 3.26 -0.41 7.20
CA PRO A 36 2.80 -1.75 7.60
C PRO A 36 3.91 -2.79 7.55
N LYS A 37 4.71 -2.80 6.48
CA LYS A 37 5.84 -3.73 6.31
C LYS A 37 6.92 -3.52 7.36
N ASP A 38 7.24 -2.28 7.71
CA ASP A 38 8.23 -2.02 8.74
C ASP A 38 7.71 -2.39 10.12
N PHE A 39 6.45 -2.08 10.42
CA PHE A 39 5.80 -2.50 11.65
C PHE A 39 5.84 -4.02 11.82
N GLU A 40 5.51 -4.80 10.79
CA GLU A 40 5.62 -6.26 10.84
C GLU A 40 7.05 -6.72 11.15
N LYS A 41 8.07 -6.14 10.51
CA LYS A 41 9.48 -6.48 10.77
C LYS A 41 9.93 -6.17 12.20
N TYR A 42 9.46 -5.08 12.80
CA TYR A 42 9.82 -4.73 14.18
C TYR A 42 9.14 -5.62 15.23
N ASN A 43 8.02 -6.26 14.89
CA ASN A 43 7.23 -7.11 15.79
C ASN A 43 7.35 -8.62 15.48
N SER A 44 8.25 -9.00 14.58
CA SER A 44 8.53 -10.40 14.22
C SER A 44 9.52 -11.06 15.17
#